data_AF-A0A1C8V7N6-F1
#
_entry.id   AF-A0A1C8V7N6-F1
#
_cell.length_a   1.000
_cell.length_b   1.000
_cell.length_c   1.000
_cell.angle_alpha   90.00
_cell.angle_beta   90.00
_cell.angle_gamma   90.00
#
_symmetry.space_group_name_H-M   'P 1'
#
loop_
_entity.id
_entity.type
_entity.pdbx_description
1 polymer ?
#
loop_
_entity_poly.entity_id
_entity_poly.type
_entity_poly.pdbx_seq_one_letter_code
_entity_poly.pdbx_strand_id
1 'polypeptide(L)'
;VKFSKEMTIASIQVAPSRREKGELTPIQEKLAKKMGPHAYPFTFKFPEMAPCSVTLQPGEDDQGKPLGVEYYVKCWVGSNEEDKGHRRSTVQLAIKKLQFAPAGRAGNRLPSSVISKGFTFSSGKINLEVTLDKEIYYHGEKIGANVMISNNSRKQVRNIKVYV
;
A
#
# COMPACT_ATOMS: atom_id res chain seq x y z
N VAL A 1 -0.25 -10.33 23.60
CA VAL A 1 -0.76 -11.36 22.67
C VAL A 1 -0.07 -11.17 21.34
N LYS A 2 0.69 -12.17 20.86
CA LYS A 2 1.42 -12.07 19.58
C LYS A 2 0.54 -12.66 18.48
N PHE A 3 -0.18 -11.79 17.76
CA PHE A 3 -1.01 -12.20 16.64
C PHE A 3 -0.19 -12.15 15.35
N SER A 4 -0.06 -13.28 14.67
CA SER A 4 0.53 -13.37 13.34
C SER A 4 -0.27 -14.40 12.55
N LYS A 5 -0.72 -14.02 11.36
CA LYS A 5 -1.46 -14.90 10.45
C LYS A 5 -0.69 -14.99 9.14
N GLU A 6 -0.10 -16.16 8.91
CA GLU A 6 0.52 -16.49 7.62
C GLU A 6 -0.55 -17.08 6.70
N MET A 7 -0.58 -16.63 5.45
CA MET A 7 -1.53 -17.13 4.45
C MET A 7 -0.81 -17.33 3.12
N THR A 8 -0.99 -18.51 2.53
CA THR A 8 -0.53 -18.78 1.17
C THR A 8 -1.52 -18.19 0.18
N ILE A 9 -1.04 -17.24 -0.62
CA ILE A 9 -1.86 -16.54 -1.62
C ILE A 9 -1.93 -17.33 -2.93
N ALA A 10 -0.80 -17.91 -3.31
CA ALA A 10 -0.66 -18.75 -4.48
C ALA A 10 0.47 -19.75 -4.25
N SER A 11 0.31 -20.94 -4.81
CA SER A 11 1.35 -21.98 -4.82
C SER A 11 1.37 -22.61 -6.21
N ILE A 12 2.56 -22.87 -6.73
CA ILE A 12 2.77 -23.56 -8.00
C ILE A 12 3.96 -24.49 -7.88
N GLN A 13 3.88 -25.63 -8.55
CA GLN A 13 5.03 -26.50 -8.73
C GLN A 13 5.90 -25.98 -9.87
N VAL A 14 7.16 -25.64 -9.56
CA VAL A 14 8.13 -25.10 -10.52
C VAL A 14 8.88 -26.22 -11.25
N ALA A 15 9.25 -27.28 -10.52
CA ALA A 15 9.92 -28.45 -11.06
C ALA A 15 9.45 -29.75 -10.36
N PRO A 16 9.37 -30.89 -11.07
CA PRO A 16 9.28 -30.99 -12.53
C PRO A 16 8.05 -30.23 -13.07
N SER A 17 8.18 -29.61 -14.25
CA SER A 17 7.10 -28.79 -14.82
C SER A 17 5.89 -29.66 -15.16
N ARG A 18 4.77 -29.44 -14.47
CA ARG A 18 3.49 -30.11 -14.78
C ARG A 18 2.64 -29.39 -15.84
N ARG A 19 2.97 -28.14 -16.17
CA ARG A 19 2.19 -27.30 -17.09
C ARG A 19 2.94 -27.08 -18.40
N GLU A 20 2.18 -26.90 -19.48
CA GLU A 20 2.69 -26.37 -20.74
C GLU A 20 3.34 -25.01 -20.50
N LYS A 21 4.46 -24.75 -21.19
CA LYS A 21 5.22 -23.50 -21.07
C LYS A 21 4.34 -22.35 -21.56
N GLY A 22 3.71 -21.64 -20.63
CA GLY A 22 3.08 -20.35 -20.94
C GLY A 22 4.09 -19.37 -21.52
N GLU A 23 3.60 -18.29 -22.12
CA GLU A 23 4.45 -17.25 -22.70
C GLU A 23 5.43 -16.69 -21.66
N LEU A 24 6.72 -16.77 -21.98
CA LEU A 24 7.79 -16.25 -21.13
C LEU A 24 7.90 -14.75 -21.32
N THR A 25 8.16 -14.05 -20.22
CA THR A 25 8.55 -12.64 -20.31
C THR A 25 9.95 -12.51 -20.94
N PRO A 26 10.26 -11.38 -21.61
CA PRO A 26 11.59 -11.16 -22.20
C PRO A 26 12.75 -11.32 -21.21
N ILE A 27 12.52 -11.05 -19.91
CA ILE A 27 13.53 -11.26 -18.86
C ILE A 27 13.69 -12.75 -18.52
N GLN A 28 12.60 -13.51 -18.45
CA GLN A 28 12.65 -14.96 -18.22
C GLN A 28 13.36 -15.67 -19.37
N GLU A 29 13.13 -15.27 -20.63
CA GLU A 29 13.85 -15.84 -21.77
C GLU A 29 15.36 -15.62 -21.69
N LYS A 30 15.78 -14.39 -21.36
CA LYS A 30 17.20 -14.05 -21.20
C LYS A 30 17.82 -14.83 -20.03
N LEU A 31 17.11 -14.95 -18.91
CA LEU A 31 17.59 -15.70 -17.75
C LEU A 31 17.66 -17.21 -18.03
N ALA A 32 16.67 -17.78 -18.71
CA ALA A 32 16.67 -19.20 -19.07
C ALA A 32 17.85 -19.53 -20.00
N LYS A 33 18.10 -18.68 -21.01
CA LYS A 33 19.27 -18.82 -21.90
C LYS A 33 20.59 -18.73 -21.14
N LYS A 34 20.69 -17.84 -20.15
CA LYS A 34 21.91 -17.61 -19.35
C LYS A 34 22.17 -18.71 -18.31
N MET A 35 21.11 -19.21 -17.67
CA MET A 35 21.20 -20.15 -16.54
C MET A 35 21.19 -21.63 -16.98
N GLY A 36 20.84 -21.92 -18.24
CA GLY A 36 20.94 -23.24 -18.84
C GLY A 36 19.72 -24.16 -18.60
N PRO A 37 19.86 -25.48 -18.81
CA PRO A 37 18.75 -26.44 -18.85
C PRO A 37 17.94 -26.59 -17.55
N HIS A 38 18.54 -26.23 -16.41
CA HIS A 38 17.91 -26.32 -15.08
C HIS A 38 17.28 -24.99 -14.64
N ALA A 39 17.04 -24.07 -15.58
CA ALA A 39 16.34 -22.82 -15.31
C ALA A 39 14.82 -23.01 -15.49
N TYR A 40 14.10 -23.00 -14.38
CA TYR A 40 12.64 -23.18 -14.37
C TYR A 40 11.95 -21.83 -14.11
N PRO A 41 11.29 -21.23 -15.10
CA PRO A 41 10.61 -19.95 -14.94
C PRO A 41 9.32 -20.12 -14.12
N PHE A 42 8.95 -19.08 -13.38
CA PHE A 42 7.71 -19.01 -12.62
C PHE A 42 7.15 -17.59 -12.64
N THR A 43 5.83 -17.47 -12.52
CA THR A 43 5.13 -16.18 -12.48
C THR A 43 3.97 -16.28 -11.50
N PHE A 44 3.88 -15.32 -10.58
CA PHE A 44 2.73 -15.14 -9.71
C PHE A 44 1.98 -13.87 -10.11
N LYS A 45 0.65 -13.94 -10.11
CA LYS A 45 -0.21 -12.77 -10.24
C LYS A 45 -0.80 -12.48 -8.86
N PHE A 46 -0.65 -11.25 -8.38
CA PHE A 46 -1.30 -10.82 -7.15
C PHE A 46 -2.82 -10.81 -7.34
N PRO A 47 -3.61 -11.32 -6.39
CA PRO A 47 -5.05 -11.10 -6.36
C PRO A 47 -5.36 -9.61 -6.25
N GLU A 48 -6.45 -9.18 -6.87
CA GLU A 48 -6.89 -7.78 -6.86
C GLU A 48 -7.15 -7.27 -5.44
N MET A 49 -7.74 -8.11 -4.59
CA MET A 49 -8.05 -7.79 -3.19
C MET A 49 -6.86 -7.94 -2.24
N ALA A 50 -5.66 -8.25 -2.73
CA ALA A 50 -4.49 -8.35 -1.88
C ALA A 50 -4.10 -6.96 -1.34
N PRO A 51 -3.94 -6.76 -0.02
CA PRO A 51 -3.53 -5.48 0.54
C PRO A 51 -2.15 -5.03 0.05
N CYS A 52 -1.79 -3.77 0.24
CA CYS A 52 -0.42 -3.31 -0.02
C CYS A 52 0.47 -3.60 1.20
N SER A 53 1.78 -3.63 0.98
CA SER A 53 2.74 -3.76 2.08
C SER A 53 2.73 -2.51 2.94
N VAL A 54 2.36 -2.65 4.20
CA VAL A 54 2.31 -1.57 5.18
C VAL A 54 2.84 -2.09 6.50
N THR A 55 3.71 -1.32 7.14
CA THR A 55 4.26 -1.63 8.47
C THR A 55 4.04 -0.43 9.37
N LEU A 56 3.40 -0.65 10.51
CA LEU A 56 3.27 0.34 11.56
C LEU A 56 4.63 0.53 12.23
N GLN A 57 5.06 1.79 12.34
CA GLN A 57 6.26 2.12 13.08
C GLN A 57 5.96 1.97 14.58
N PRO A 58 6.78 1.23 15.34
CA PRO A 58 6.63 1.14 16.78
C PRO A 58 6.84 2.52 17.43
N GLY A 59 6.14 2.78 18.53
CA GLY A 59 6.43 3.93 19.39
C GLY A 59 7.74 3.73 20.15
N GLU A 60 8.25 4.80 20.78
CA GLU A 60 9.53 4.75 21.53
C GLU A 60 9.53 3.67 22.64
N ASP A 61 8.37 3.45 23.27
CA ASP A 61 8.18 2.45 24.33
C ASP A 61 7.75 1.07 23.80
N ASP A 62 7.55 0.91 22.49
CA ASP A 62 7.07 -0.34 21.89
C ASP A 62 8.24 -1.25 21.48
N GLN A 63 8.55 -2.21 22.36
CA GLN A 63 9.55 -3.27 22.11
C GLN A 63 8.98 -4.45 21.32
N GLY A 64 7.75 -4.33 20.80
CA GLY A 64 7.06 -5.34 20.03
C GLY A 64 7.67 -5.60 18.65
N LYS A 65 7.25 -6.71 18.01
CA LYS A 65 7.54 -6.91 16.59
C LYS A 65 6.72 -5.92 15.76
N PRO A 66 7.26 -5.38 14.65
CA PRO A 66 6.51 -4.49 13.77
C PRO A 66 5.20 -5.15 13.31
N LEU A 67 4.11 -4.39 13.39
CA LEU A 67 2.80 -4.83 12.96
C LEU A 67 2.59 -4.42 11.52
N GLY A 68 2.32 -5.38 10.64
CA GLY A 68 2.17 -5.06 9.22
C GLY A 68 1.82 -6.23 8.33
N VAL A 69 1.65 -5.88 7.05
CA VAL A 69 1.47 -6.82 5.95
C VAL A 69 2.77 -6.90 5.18
N GLU A 70 3.37 -8.09 5.17
CA GLU A 70 4.59 -8.40 4.44
C GLU A 70 4.34 -9.55 3.46
N TYR A 71 4.98 -9.50 2.30
CA TYR A 71 4.89 -10.55 1.30
C TYR A 71 6.22 -11.25 1.16
N TYR A 72 6.15 -12.57 1.03
CA TYR A 72 7.31 -13.41 0.86
C TYR A 72 7.10 -14.32 -0.35
N VAL A 73 8.12 -14.42 -1.20
CA VAL A 73 8.23 -15.48 -2.19
C VAL A 73 9.07 -16.58 -1.55
N LYS A 74 8.45 -17.74 -1.35
CA LYS A 74 9.11 -18.91 -0.74
C LYS A 74 9.22 -20.00 -1.80
N CYS A 75 10.40 -20.59 -1.93
CA CYS A 75 10.67 -21.74 -2.78
C CYS A 75 11.30 -22.84 -1.90
N TRP A 76 10.83 -24.07 -2.04
CA TRP A 76 11.38 -25.21 -1.33
C TRP A 76 11.31 -26.48 -2.19
N VAL A 77 12.14 -27.45 -1.82
CA VAL A 77 12.08 -28.81 -2.36
C VAL A 77 11.32 -29.69 -1.37
N GLY A 78 10.29 -30.37 -1.85
CA GLY A 78 9.48 -31.31 -1.08
C GLY A 78 9.08 -32.52 -1.93
N SER A 79 8.69 -33.61 -1.28
CA SER A 79 8.31 -34.85 -1.95
C SER A 79 6.89 -34.83 -2.52
N ASN A 80 6.02 -33.99 -1.96
CA ASN A 80 4.63 -33.79 -2.38
C ASN A 80 4.17 -32.34 -2.07
N GLU A 81 2.95 -31.98 -2.49
CA GLU A 81 2.41 -30.62 -2.33
C GLU A 81 2.06 -30.25 -0.89
N GLU A 82 1.87 -31.25 -0.02
CA GLU A 82 1.55 -31.07 1.40
C GLU A 82 2.82 -30.89 2.26
N ASP A 83 3.99 -31.18 1.69
CA ASP A 83 5.27 -31.05 2.36
C ASP A 83 5.60 -29.57 2.62
N LYS A 84 5.82 -29.25 3.90
CA LYS A 84 6.15 -27.90 4.37
C LYS A 84 7.59 -27.49 4.05
N GLY A 85 8.38 -28.40 3.48
CA GLY A 85 9.77 -28.20 3.11
C GLY A 85 10.69 -28.15 4.32
N HIS A 86 11.96 -28.52 4.13
CA HIS A 86 12.97 -28.40 5.17
C HIS A 86 13.65 -27.03 5.10
N ARG A 87 14.03 -26.46 6.26
CA ARG A 87 14.72 -25.14 6.32
C ARG A 87 15.98 -25.09 5.45
N ARG A 88 16.70 -26.22 5.37
CA ARG A 88 17.91 -26.40 4.52
C ARG A 88 17.66 -26.32 3.01
N SER A 89 16.44 -26.62 2.57
CA SER A 89 16.04 -26.61 1.15
C SER A 89 15.07 -25.48 0.83
N THR A 90 14.92 -24.51 1.74
CA THR A 90 14.00 -23.38 1.61
C THR A 90 14.77 -22.10 1.34
N VAL A 91 14.39 -21.38 0.29
CA VAL A 91 14.82 -20.01 0.03
C VAL A 91 13.60 -19.10 0.13
N GLN A 92 13.75 -17.97 0.82
CA GLN A 92 12.69 -17.01 1.02
C GLN A 92 13.19 -15.60 0.68
N LEU A 93 12.40 -14.88 -0.11
CA LEU A 93 12.68 -13.50 -0.50
C LEU A 93 11.52 -12.62 -0.07
N ALA A 94 11.80 -11.58 0.73
CA ALA A 94 10.82 -10.56 1.05
C ALA A 94 10.58 -9.65 -0.16
N ILE A 95 9.31 -9.38 -0.47
CA ILE A 95 8.89 -8.46 -1.53
C ILE A 95 7.87 -7.46 -1.00
N LYS A 96 7.71 -6.33 -1.68
CA LYS A 96 6.73 -5.29 -1.31
C LYS A 96 5.73 -5.08 -2.44
N LYS A 97 4.45 -5.01 -2.09
CA LYS A 97 3.38 -4.54 -2.98
C LYS A 97 3.13 -3.06 -2.69
N LEU A 98 3.48 -2.19 -3.63
CA LEU A 98 3.30 -0.74 -3.53
C LEU A 98 2.11 -0.31 -4.39
N GLN A 99 1.31 0.64 -3.88
CA GLN A 99 0.24 1.26 -4.65
C GLN A 99 0.78 2.52 -5.33
N PHE A 100 0.61 2.59 -6.65
CA PHE A 100 0.84 3.82 -7.41
C PHE A 100 -0.48 4.55 -7.63
N ALA A 101 -0.42 5.88 -7.67
CA ALA A 101 -1.59 6.68 -7.98
C ALA A 101 -1.98 6.49 -9.47
N PRO A 102 -3.28 6.40 -9.78
CA PRO A 102 -3.74 6.31 -11.17
C PRO A 102 -3.45 7.62 -11.92
N ALA A 103 -2.86 7.53 -13.11
CA ALA A 103 -2.40 8.68 -13.90
C ALA A 103 -3.54 9.57 -14.47
N GLY A 104 -4.81 9.13 -14.39
CA GLY A 104 -5.92 9.72 -15.17
C GLY A 104 -7.14 10.18 -14.37
N ARG A 105 -7.03 10.35 -13.05
CA ARG A 105 -8.16 10.77 -12.20
C ARG A 105 -7.86 12.07 -11.46
N ALA A 106 -7.43 13.11 -12.16
CA ALA A 106 -7.68 14.44 -11.63
C ALA A 106 -9.19 14.67 -11.76
N GLY A 107 -9.93 14.54 -10.65
CA GLY A 107 -11.33 14.91 -10.65
C GLY A 107 -11.49 16.33 -11.20
N ASN A 108 -12.57 16.58 -11.95
CA ASN A 108 -12.87 17.93 -12.48
C ASN A 108 -13.07 18.99 -11.37
N ARG A 109 -13.09 18.55 -10.11
CA ARG A 109 -13.28 19.39 -8.94
C ARG A 109 -12.17 19.12 -7.92
N LEU A 110 -11.59 20.20 -7.42
CA LEU A 110 -10.64 20.18 -6.32
C LEU A 110 -11.30 19.68 -5.03
N PRO A 111 -10.58 18.93 -4.16
CA PRO A 111 -11.11 18.52 -2.87
C PRO A 111 -11.45 19.76 -2.04
N SER A 112 -12.73 19.94 -1.72
CA SER A 112 -13.23 21.11 -1.00
C SER A 112 -14.12 20.67 0.16
N SER A 113 -13.96 21.28 1.33
CA SER A 113 -14.85 21.11 2.48
C SER A 113 -15.30 22.45 3.02
N VAL A 114 -16.58 22.57 3.36
CA VAL A 114 -17.19 23.78 3.90
C VAL A 114 -17.90 23.45 5.20
N ILE A 115 -17.62 24.22 6.25
CA ILE A 115 -18.30 24.11 7.54
C ILE A 115 -18.81 25.47 8.00
N SER A 116 -20.01 25.48 8.59
CA SER A 116 -20.63 26.66 9.18
C SER A 116 -20.88 26.43 10.66
N LYS A 117 -20.30 27.27 11.52
CA LYS A 117 -20.47 27.19 12.98
C LYS A 117 -21.18 28.43 13.51
N GLY A 118 -22.35 28.22 14.09
CA GLY A 118 -23.04 29.21 14.92
C GLY A 118 -22.47 29.23 16.35
N PHE A 119 -22.69 30.33 17.07
CA PHE A 119 -22.32 30.46 18.48
C PHE A 119 -23.54 30.90 19.28
N THR A 120 -23.71 30.32 20.48
CA THR A 120 -24.77 30.74 21.41
C THR A 120 -24.65 32.24 21.68
N PHE A 121 -25.78 32.95 21.66
CA PHE A 121 -25.88 34.41 21.82
C PHE A 121 -25.20 35.26 20.73
N SER A 122 -24.85 34.67 19.57
CA SER A 122 -24.43 35.39 18.36
C SER A 122 -25.49 35.22 17.27
N SER A 123 -25.97 36.32 16.69
CA SER A 123 -26.92 36.29 15.57
C SER A 123 -26.26 35.83 14.25
N GLY A 124 -24.93 35.80 14.18
CA GLY A 124 -24.19 35.35 13.02
C GLY A 124 -23.26 34.16 13.26
N LYS A 125 -22.75 33.62 12.15
CA LYS A 125 -21.97 32.37 12.06
C LYS A 125 -20.59 32.61 11.47
N ILE A 126 -19.68 31.67 11.71
CA ILE A 126 -18.39 31.59 11.01
C ILE A 126 -18.50 30.47 9.98
N ASN A 127 -18.26 30.80 8.71
CA ASN A 127 -18.10 29.83 7.64
C ASN A 127 -16.60 29.64 7.38
N LEU A 128 -16.15 28.38 7.32
CA LEU A 128 -14.79 28.00 6.97
C LEU A 128 -14.87 27.08 5.75
N GLU A 129 -14.16 27.44 4.70
CA GLU A 129 -14.00 26.65 3.49
C GLU A 129 -12.51 26.34 3.29
N VAL A 130 -12.21 25.08 3.00
CA VAL A 130 -10.85 24.62 2.69
C VAL A 130 -10.89 23.90 1.36
N THR A 131 -10.04 24.31 0.41
CA THR A 131 -9.88 23.66 -0.89
C THR A 131 -8.42 23.29 -1.11
N LEU A 132 -8.15 22.03 -1.46
CA LEU A 132 -6.81 21.54 -1.80
C LEU A 132 -6.50 21.78 -3.28
N ASP A 133 -5.23 21.95 -3.62
CA ASP A 133 -4.82 22.16 -5.01
C ASP A 133 -4.84 20.87 -5.85
N LYS A 134 -4.79 19.69 -5.21
CA LYS A 134 -4.85 18.37 -5.85
C LYS A 134 -5.58 17.36 -4.98
N GLU A 135 -6.10 16.32 -5.61
CA GLU A 135 -6.71 15.17 -4.92
C GLU A 135 -5.67 14.13 -4.48
N ILE A 136 -4.57 14.02 -5.23
CA ILE A 136 -3.55 12.99 -5.05
C ILE A 136 -2.20 13.68 -4.96
N TYR A 137 -1.43 13.33 -3.93
CA TYR A 137 -0.06 13.80 -3.72
C TYR A 137 0.89 12.62 -3.66
N TYR A 138 2.09 12.78 -4.22
CA TYR A 138 3.18 11.84 -4.02
C TYR A 138 3.95 12.15 -2.74
N HIS A 139 4.66 11.15 -2.21
CA HIS A 139 5.53 11.35 -1.05
C HIS A 139 6.57 12.45 -1.32
N GLY A 140 6.66 13.42 -0.41
CA GLY A 140 7.55 14.57 -0.50
C GLY A 140 7.00 15.76 -1.29
N GLU A 141 5.82 15.62 -1.91
CA GLU A 141 5.16 16.73 -2.58
C GLU A 141 4.58 17.73 -1.57
N LYS A 142 4.66 19.03 -1.88
CA LYS A 142 4.04 20.08 -1.05
C LYS A 142 2.54 20.10 -1.28
N ILE A 143 1.77 20.19 -0.19
CA ILE A 143 0.31 20.28 -0.22
C ILE A 143 -0.09 21.76 -0.24
N GLY A 144 -0.81 22.17 -1.28
CA GLY A 144 -1.43 23.49 -1.36
C GLY A 144 -2.84 23.47 -0.78
N ALA A 145 -3.14 24.36 0.16
CA ALA A 145 -4.47 24.51 0.74
C ALA A 145 -4.91 25.99 0.71
N ASN A 146 -6.06 26.25 0.11
CA ASN A 146 -6.74 27.54 0.16
C ASN A 146 -7.77 27.52 1.29
N VAL A 147 -7.63 28.44 2.24
CA VAL A 147 -8.50 28.56 3.42
C VAL A 147 -9.25 29.88 3.35
N MET A 148 -10.57 29.81 3.23
CA MET A 148 -11.46 30.98 3.21
C MET A 148 -12.32 31.02 4.47
N ILE A 149 -12.31 32.16 5.16
CA ILE A 149 -13.07 32.37 6.40
C ILE A 149 -14.01 33.56 6.22
N SER A 150 -15.31 33.31 6.34
CA SER A 150 -16.34 34.35 6.38
C SER A 150 -16.92 34.42 7.79
N ASN A 151 -16.52 35.44 8.55
CA ASN A 151 -16.97 35.64 9.92
C ASN A 151 -18.06 36.70 9.98
N ASN A 152 -19.31 36.26 10.05
CA ASN A 152 -20.46 37.12 10.29
C ASN A 152 -20.90 37.10 11.77
N SER A 153 -20.12 36.46 12.64
CA SER A 153 -20.43 36.33 14.07
C SER A 153 -19.85 37.50 14.87
N ARG A 154 -20.19 37.57 16.17
CA ARG A 154 -19.55 38.50 17.13
C ARG A 154 -18.28 37.94 17.80
N LYS A 155 -17.80 36.76 17.36
CA LYS A 155 -16.62 36.11 17.92
C LYS A 155 -15.37 36.44 17.08
N GLN A 156 -14.20 36.41 17.72
CA GLN A 156 -12.92 36.67 17.06
C GLN A 156 -12.19 35.35 16.75
N VAL A 157 -11.62 35.25 15.55
CA VAL A 157 -10.68 34.16 15.19
C VAL A 157 -9.29 34.56 15.68
N ARG A 158 -8.75 33.81 16.65
CA ARG A 158 -7.44 34.11 17.27
C ARG A 158 -6.26 33.38 16.61
N ASN A 159 -6.49 32.15 16.15
CA ASN A 159 -5.44 31.31 15.58
C ASN A 159 -6.05 30.35 14.55
N ILE A 160 -5.27 30.02 13.53
CA ILE A 160 -5.58 29.03 12.50
C ILE A 160 -4.44 28.02 12.53
N LYS A 161 -4.78 26.75 12.79
CA LYS A 161 -3.81 25.65 12.79
C LYS A 161 -4.18 24.66 11.69
N VAL A 162 -3.18 24.22 10.95
CA VAL A 162 -3.31 23.27 9.84
C VAL A 162 -2.48 22.04 10.16
N TYR A 163 -3.06 20.87 9.95
CA TYR A 163 -2.46 19.56 10.23
C TYR A 163 -2.71 18.63 9.03
N VAL A 164 -1.79 17.69 8.83
CA VAL A 164 -1.90 16.58 7.86
C VAL A 164 -1.97 15.28 8.64
#